data_AF-A0A268HDK6-F1
#
_entry.id   AF-A0A268HDK6-F1
#
_cell.length_a   1.000
_cell.length_b   1.000
_cell.length_c   1.000
_cell.angle_alpha   90.00
_cell.angle_beta   90.00
_cell.angle_gamma   90.00
#
_symmetry.space_group_name_H-M   'P 1'
#
loop_
_entity.id
_entity.type
_entity.pdbx_description
1 polymer ?
#
loop_
_entity_poly.entity_id
_entity_poly.type
_entity_poly.pdbx_seq_one_letter_code
_entity_poly.pdbx_strand_id
1 'polypeptide(L)' 'MVTLDNLLEKIEQTRNHMLSLSRRMPLTSDAVVTASVQLDDLLNEYEKQRKNM' A
#
# COMPACT_ATOMS: atom_id res chain seq x y z
N MET A 1 -18.73 3.03 -4.12
CA MET A 1 -17.80 3.58 -5.13
C MET A 1 -16.50 3.86 -4.40
N VAL A 2 -15.38 3.28 -4.79
CA VAL A 2 -14.08 3.59 -4.18
C VAL A 2 -13.68 4.98 -4.67
N THR A 3 -13.37 5.91 -3.77
CA THR A 3 -12.92 7.26 -4.09
C THR A 3 -11.40 7.35 -3.98
N LEU A 4 -10.79 8.39 -4.57
CA LEU A 4 -9.36 8.67 -4.41
C LEU A 4 -8.99 8.84 -2.93
N ASP A 5 -9.83 9.47 -2.12
CA ASP A 5 -9.60 9.65 -0.69
C ASP A 5 -9.55 8.31 0.06
N ASN A 6 -10.45 7.38 -0.28
CA ASN A 6 -10.43 6.03 0.30
C ASN A 6 -9.16 5.25 -0.10
N LEU A 7 -8.62 5.48 -1.31
CA LEU A 7 -7.36 4.88 -1.73
C LEU A 7 -6.17 5.47 -0.98
N LEU A 8 -6.12 6.80 -0.82
CA LEU A 8 -5.07 7.46 -0.04
C LEU A 8 -5.04 6.97 1.41
N GLU A 9 -6.21 6.80 2.04
CA GLU A 9 -6.30 6.26 3.39
C GLU A 9 -5.73 4.84 3.46
N LYS A 10 -6.11 3.95 2.54
CA LYS A 10 -5.60 2.58 2.48
C LYS A 10 -4.10 2.51 2.19
N ILE A 11 -3.60 3.40 1.33
CA ILE A 11 -2.17 3.51 1.04
C ILE A 11 -1.42 3.86 2.32
N GLU A 12 -1.87 4.86 3.07
CA GLU A 12 -1.20 5.26 4.31
C GLU A 12 -1.29 4.19 5.41
N GLN A 13 -2.43 3.51 5.55
CA GLN A 13 -2.58 2.38 6.46
C GLN A 13 -1.62 1.23 6.11
N THR A 14 -1.56 0.83 4.84
CA THR A 14 -0.68 -0.24 4.36
C THR A 14 0.79 0.12 4.49
N ARG A 15 1.14 1.38 4.20
CA ARG A 15 2.49 1.92 4.38
C ARG A 15 2.94 1.84 5.84
N ASN A 16 2.09 2.29 6.77
CA ASN A 16 2.39 2.21 8.20
C ASN A 16 2.52 0.76 8.69
N HIS A 17 1.68 -0.14 8.19
CA HIS A 17 1.79 -1.56 8.47
C HIS A 17 3.13 -2.13 7.99
N MET A 18 3.50 -1.90 6.72
CA MET A 18 4.78 -2.34 6.14
C MET A 18 5.97 -1.80 6.95
N LEU A 19 5.97 -0.51 7.30
CA LEU A 19 7.03 0.09 8.12
C LEU A 19 7.15 -0.56 9.50
N SER A 20 6.02 -0.88 10.14
CA SER A 20 6.01 -1.61 11.41
C SER A 20 6.59 -3.02 11.28
N LEU A 21 6.24 -3.74 10.20
CA LEU A 21 6.79 -5.08 9.93
C LEU A 21 8.29 -5.03 9.65
N SER A 22 8.74 -4.10 8.80
CA SER A 22 10.16 -3.93 8.42
C SER A 22 11.08 -3.56 9.59
N ARG A 23 10.53 -2.97 10.65
CA ARG A 23 11.27 -2.71 11.90
C ARG A 23 11.46 -3.96 12.76
N ARG A 24 10.62 -4.99 12.56
CA ARG A 24 10.58 -6.20 13.40
C ARG A 24 11.08 -7.45 12.67
N MET A 25 11.07 -7.42 11.34
CA MET A 25 11.38 -8.57 10.48
C MET A 25 12.29 -8.15 9.33
N PRO A 26 13.09 -9.09 8.78
CA PRO A 26 13.86 -8.82 7.57
C PRO A 26 12.96 -8.36 6.42
N LEU A 27 13.48 -7.48 5.56
CA LEU A 27 12.73 -6.95 4.41
C LEU A 27 12.33 -8.04 3.41
N THR A 28 13.06 -9.15 3.40
CA THR A 28 12.79 -10.32 2.56
C THR A 28 11.80 -11.31 3.20
N SER A 29 11.29 -11.03 4.39
CA SER A 29 10.27 -11.88 5.01
C SER A 29 8.97 -11.81 4.22
N ASP A 30 8.27 -12.93 4.10
CA ASP A 30 7.01 -13.01 3.35
C ASP A 30 5.99 -11.97 3.77
N ALA A 31 5.96 -11.63 5.06
CA ALA A 31 5.06 -10.62 5.60
C ALA A 31 5.41 -9.20 5.11
N VAL A 32 6.69 -8.82 5.09
CA VAL A 32 7.12 -7.51 4.56
C VAL A 32 6.93 -7.46 3.04
N VAL A 33 7.26 -8.54 2.33
CA VAL A 33 7.06 -8.64 0.88
C VAL A 33 5.57 -8.54 0.53
N THR A 34 4.70 -9.25 1.24
CA THR A 34 3.24 -9.19 1.03
C THR A 34 2.71 -7.78 1.26
N ALA A 35 3.10 -7.12 2.36
CA ALA A 35 2.69 -5.75 2.63
C ALA A 35 3.21 -4.77 1.55
N SER A 36 4.42 -5.00 1.02
CA SER A 36 4.97 -4.23 -0.08
C SER A 36 4.18 -4.40 -1.38
N VAL A 37 3.78 -5.63 -1.73
CA VAL A 37 2.97 -5.90 -2.93
C VAL A 37 1.60 -5.23 -2.80
N GLN A 38 0.96 -5.33 -1.64
CA GLN A 38 -0.33 -4.66 -1.38
C GLN A 38 -0.22 -3.14 -1.51
N LEU A 39 0.88 -2.55 -1.04
CA LEU A 39 1.11 -1.11 -1.18
C LEU A 39 1.28 -0.71 -2.65
N ASP A 40 2.01 -1.49 -3.44
CA ASP A 40 2.19 -1.25 -4.87
C ASP A 40 0.87 -1.34 -5.63
N ASP A 41 0.04 -2.35 -5.36
CA ASP A 41 -1.28 -2.50 -5.96
C ASP A 41 -2.18 -1.28 -5.71
N LEU A 42 -2.21 -0.79 -4.46
CA LEU A 42 -2.99 0.39 -4.08
C LEU A 42 -2.49 1.67 -4.76
N LEU A 43 -1.17 1.86 -4.84
CA LEU A 43 -0.56 2.99 -5.56
C LEU A 43 -0.90 2.93 -7.06
N ASN A 44 -0.83 1.75 -7.65
CA ASN A 44 -1.20 1.53 -9.06
C ASN A 44 -2.69 1.81 -9.31
N GLU A 45 -3.58 1.42 -8.39
CA GLU A 45 -5.01 1.73 -8.48
C GLU A 45 -5.25 3.25 -8.37
N TYR A 46 -4.61 3.92 -7.42
CA TYR A 46 -4.69 5.36 -7.26
C TYR A 46 -4.23 6.11 -8.52
N GLU A 47 -3.09 5.72 -9.08
CA GLU A 47 -2.58 6.32 -10.32
C GLU A 47 -3.53 6.09 -11.51
N LYS A 48 -4.12 4.91 -11.63
CA LYS A 48 -5.12 4.61 -12.68
C LYS A 48 -6.36 5.49 -12.51
N GLN A 49 -6.91 5.61 -11.30
CA GLN A 49 -8.09 6.44 -11.05
C GLN A 49 -7.79 7.93 -11.28
N ARG A 50 -6.63 8.41 -10.84
CA ARG A 50 -6.20 9.80 -11.02
C ARG A 50 -6.00 10.17 -12.49
N LYS A 51 -5.51 9.25 -13.32
CA LYS A 51 -5.33 9.47 -14.78
C LYS A 51 -6.63 9.41 -15.58
N ASN A 52 -7.68 8.77 -15.04
CA ASN A 52 -8.99 8.64 -15.68
C ASN A 52 -9.97 9.75 -15.28
N MET A 53 -9.53 10.72 -14.48
CA MET A 53 -10.24 11.98 -14.18
C MET A 53 -9.82 13.07 -15.16
#